data_AF-W1U7Z7-F1
#
_entry.id   AF-W1U7Z7-F1
#
_cell.length_a   1.000
_cell.length_b   1.000
_cell.length_c   1.000
_cell.angle_alpha   90.00
_cell.angle_beta   90.00
_cell.angle_gamma   90.00
#
_symmetry.space_group_name_H-M   'P 1'
#
loop_
_entity.id
_entity.type
_entity.pdbx_description
1 polymer ?
#
loop_
_entity_poly.entity_id
_entity_poly.type
_entity_poly.pdbx_seq_one_letter_code
_entity_poly.pdbx_strand_id
1 'polypeptide(L)'
;IKITADYENMSTLPNLSTVKLKKGQIYTIDEIMKQVSLASSNPATLILGEKIDGSTSKFTDRMNKKAKELGMNHTHFTNPSGASNDLLKPYKPKKYKDEAKTKTTSQDISLLIHSLLKKHPEIINYTKLTHGKQYNQDFETTNLSLKGEPEEYLGTDGLKTGTSDEGYSIALTNDQDHLRLNATILDVKPYPSEQAKHVRS
;
A
#
# COMPACT_ATOMS: atom_id res chain seq x y z
N ILE A 1 11.23 -1.67 -15.29
CA ILE A 1 10.59 -0.33 -15.33
C ILE A 1 11.68 0.73 -15.35
N LYS A 2 11.81 1.46 -16.46
CA LYS A 2 12.74 2.60 -16.58
C LYS A 2 12.07 3.86 -16.02
N ILE A 3 12.74 4.55 -15.09
CA ILE A 3 12.21 5.75 -14.44
C ILE A 3 12.31 6.96 -15.37
N THR A 4 11.17 7.60 -15.62
CA THR A 4 11.04 8.84 -16.40
C THR A 4 11.21 10.07 -15.51
N ALA A 5 11.28 11.26 -16.11
CA ALA A 5 11.25 12.52 -15.35
C ALA A 5 9.95 12.67 -14.55
N ASP A 6 8.81 12.26 -15.13
CA ASP A 6 7.51 12.33 -14.45
C ASP A 6 7.45 11.42 -13.22
N TYR A 7 8.02 10.21 -13.30
CA TYR A 7 8.08 9.29 -12.15
C TYR A 7 9.01 9.81 -11.04
N GLU A 8 10.14 10.41 -11.39
CA GLU A 8 11.02 11.10 -10.44
C GLU A 8 10.26 12.24 -9.74
N ASN A 9 9.63 13.14 -10.51
CA ASN A 9 8.83 14.25 -9.98
C ASN A 9 7.69 13.76 -9.08
N MET A 10 6.98 12.70 -9.47
CA MET A 10 5.94 12.08 -8.66
C MET A 10 6.47 11.58 -7.31
N SER A 11 7.70 11.04 -7.27
CA SER A 11 8.35 10.61 -6.03
C SER A 11 8.83 11.75 -5.12
N THR A 12 8.76 13.00 -5.60
CA THR A 12 9.12 14.19 -4.80
C THR A 12 7.92 14.90 -4.18
N LEU A 13 6.70 14.42 -4.41
CA LEU A 13 5.52 15.02 -3.81
C LEU A 13 5.59 15.01 -2.27
N PRO A 14 5.24 16.13 -1.61
CA PRO A 14 5.25 16.20 -0.16
C PRO A 14 4.09 15.39 0.45
N ASN A 15 4.23 15.03 1.71
CA ASN A 15 3.18 14.38 2.53
C ASN A 15 2.67 13.02 1.98
N LEU A 16 3.51 12.30 1.23
CA LEU A 16 3.26 10.93 0.76
C LEU A 16 4.40 10.01 1.17
N SER A 17 4.10 8.79 1.65
CA SER A 17 5.14 7.75 1.76
C SER A 17 5.74 7.46 0.39
N THR A 18 7.07 7.49 0.34
CA THR A 18 7.80 7.38 -0.91
C THR A 18 9.20 6.83 -0.69
N VAL A 19 9.61 5.87 -1.52
CA VAL A 19 11.02 5.61 -1.87
C VAL A 19 11.36 6.50 -3.05
N LYS A 20 12.43 7.31 -2.98
CA LYS A 20 12.73 8.27 -4.06
C LYS A 20 13.14 7.53 -5.32
N LEU A 21 12.69 8.03 -6.46
CA LEU A 21 13.01 7.48 -7.77
C LEU A 21 13.87 8.49 -8.50
N LYS A 22 14.93 8.03 -9.17
CA LYS A 22 15.78 8.89 -10.00
C LYS A 22 15.64 8.57 -11.47
N LYS A 23 15.47 9.60 -12.31
CA LYS A 23 15.35 9.46 -13.77
C LYS A 23 16.53 8.65 -14.32
N GLY A 24 16.22 7.70 -15.20
CA GLY A 24 17.20 6.82 -15.83
C GLY A 24 17.51 5.54 -15.05
N GLN A 25 17.16 5.46 -13.75
CA GLN A 25 17.21 4.20 -13.02
C GLN A 25 16.25 3.17 -13.61
N ILE A 26 16.56 1.90 -13.41
CA ILE A 26 15.75 0.77 -13.85
C ILE A 26 15.45 -0.10 -12.63
N TYR A 27 14.17 -0.38 -12.41
CA TYR A 27 13.70 -1.27 -11.35
C TYR A 27 12.94 -2.45 -11.96
N THR A 28 13.16 -3.65 -11.45
CA THR A 28 12.35 -4.84 -11.72
C THR A 28 10.96 -4.71 -11.08
N ILE A 29 10.01 -5.57 -11.47
CA ILE A 29 8.70 -5.63 -10.81
C ILE A 29 8.87 -6.04 -9.33
N ASP A 30 9.77 -6.98 -9.05
CA ASP A 30 10.09 -7.41 -7.69
C ASP A 30 10.56 -6.24 -6.81
N GLU A 31 11.44 -5.39 -7.35
CA GLU A 31 11.92 -4.21 -6.64
C GLU A 31 10.80 -3.19 -6.38
N ILE A 32 9.93 -2.94 -7.36
CA ILE A 32 8.77 -2.06 -7.18
C ILE A 32 7.80 -2.64 -6.14
N MET A 33 7.55 -3.95 -6.17
CA MET A 33 6.72 -4.63 -5.17
C MET A 33 7.28 -4.49 -3.76
N LYS A 34 8.60 -4.60 -3.57
CA LYS A 34 9.25 -4.32 -2.28
C LYS A 34 9.02 -2.89 -1.80
N GLN A 35 9.12 -1.90 -2.68
CA GLN A 35 8.83 -0.49 -2.31
C GLN A 35 7.35 -0.29 -1.91
N VAL A 36 6.42 -0.98 -2.57
CA VAL A 36 4.98 -0.95 -2.26
C VAL A 36 4.72 -1.56 -0.88
N SER A 37 5.24 -2.77 -0.63
CA SER A 37 4.93 -3.53 0.60
C SER A 37 5.62 -2.97 1.84
N LEU A 38 6.92 -2.69 1.78
CA LEU A 38 7.71 -2.22 2.94
C LEU A 38 7.37 -0.76 3.29
N ALA A 39 7.68 0.14 2.35
CA ALA A 39 7.69 1.58 2.58
C ALA A 39 6.36 2.26 2.27
N SER A 40 5.33 1.52 1.85
CA SER A 40 4.03 2.07 1.41
C SER A 40 4.19 3.10 0.28
N SER A 41 5.09 2.86 -0.66
CA SER A 41 5.43 3.85 -1.68
C SER A 41 4.24 4.14 -2.62
N ASN A 42 3.70 5.35 -2.51
CA ASN A 42 2.65 5.86 -3.39
C ASN A 42 3.07 5.89 -4.87
N PRO A 43 4.22 6.48 -5.26
CA PRO A 43 4.63 6.49 -6.67
C PRO A 43 4.86 5.08 -7.21
N ALA A 44 5.45 4.16 -6.44
CA ALA A 44 5.63 2.77 -6.86
C ALA A 44 4.29 2.10 -7.18
N THR A 45 3.28 2.31 -6.33
CA THR A 45 1.93 1.78 -6.51
C THR A 45 1.23 2.35 -7.75
N LEU A 46 1.34 3.66 -7.98
CA LEU A 46 0.79 4.33 -9.16
C LEU A 46 1.46 3.84 -10.46
N ILE A 47 2.79 3.72 -10.46
CA ILE A 47 3.56 3.19 -11.60
C ILE A 47 3.13 1.76 -11.90
N LEU A 48 3.01 0.91 -10.89
CA LEU A 48 2.59 -0.48 -11.09
C LEU A 48 1.20 -0.55 -11.70
N GLY A 49 0.24 0.23 -11.18
CA GLY A 49 -1.12 0.29 -11.74
C GLY A 49 -1.14 0.78 -13.18
N GLU A 50 -0.38 1.84 -13.50
CA GLU A 50 -0.23 2.33 -14.87
C GLU A 50 0.38 1.28 -15.80
N LYS A 51 1.39 0.52 -15.35
CA LYS A 51 2.03 -0.52 -16.17
C LYS A 51 1.09 -1.70 -16.43
N ILE A 52 0.18 -2.00 -15.53
CA ILE A 52 -0.77 -3.12 -15.67
C ILE A 52 -1.88 -2.78 -16.65
N ASP A 53 -2.55 -1.62 -16.50
CA ASP A 53 -3.76 -1.30 -17.28
C ASP A 53 -3.59 -0.09 -18.24
N GLY A 54 -2.37 0.41 -18.38
CA GLY A 54 -2.00 1.52 -19.27
C GLY A 54 -2.33 2.92 -18.75
N SER A 55 -3.14 3.04 -17.70
CA SER A 55 -3.35 4.29 -16.96
C SER A 55 -3.85 4.02 -15.55
N THR A 56 -3.60 4.96 -14.64
CA THR A 56 -4.11 4.86 -13.26
C THR A 56 -5.64 4.89 -13.21
N SER A 57 -6.33 5.57 -14.13
CA SER A 57 -7.80 5.54 -14.20
C SER A 57 -8.34 4.15 -14.58
N LYS A 58 -7.72 3.48 -15.55
CA LYS A 58 -8.11 2.11 -15.93
C LYS A 58 -7.81 1.11 -14.82
N PHE A 59 -6.70 1.30 -14.12
CA PHE A 59 -6.37 0.48 -12.96
C PHE A 59 -7.37 0.68 -11.81
N THR A 60 -7.74 1.92 -11.49
CA THR A 60 -8.79 2.19 -10.49
C THR A 60 -10.15 1.60 -10.91
N ASP A 61 -10.49 1.63 -12.20
CA ASP A 61 -11.68 0.94 -12.72
C ASP A 61 -11.62 -0.57 -12.43
N ARG A 62 -10.47 -1.19 -12.68
CA ARG A 62 -10.22 -2.62 -12.39
C ARG A 62 -10.31 -2.92 -10.89
N MET A 63 -9.76 -2.05 -10.03
CA MET A 63 -9.85 -2.20 -8.57
C MET A 63 -11.31 -2.19 -8.11
N ASN A 64 -12.11 -1.23 -8.59
CA ASN A 64 -13.53 -1.14 -8.24
C ASN A 64 -14.35 -2.31 -8.82
N LYS A 65 -14.00 -2.80 -10.02
CA LYS A 65 -14.58 -4.04 -10.56
C LYS A 65 -14.26 -5.24 -9.66
N LYS A 66 -13.01 -5.36 -9.22
CA LYS A 66 -12.58 -6.43 -8.30
C LYS A 66 -13.30 -6.36 -6.96
N ALA A 67 -13.47 -5.16 -6.40
CA ALA A 67 -14.23 -4.96 -5.16
C ALA A 67 -15.66 -5.54 -5.28
N LYS A 68 -16.35 -5.24 -6.38
CA LYS A 68 -17.68 -5.80 -6.68
C LYS A 68 -17.66 -7.32 -6.82
N GLU A 69 -16.68 -7.88 -7.56
CA GLU A 69 -16.53 -9.33 -7.73
C GLU A 69 -16.30 -10.07 -6.40
N LEU A 70 -15.68 -9.42 -5.42
CA LEU A 70 -15.41 -9.97 -4.09
C LEU A 70 -16.54 -9.72 -3.08
N GLY A 71 -17.60 -8.99 -3.47
CA GLY A 71 -18.69 -8.61 -2.58
C GLY A 71 -18.36 -7.50 -1.59
N MET A 72 -17.30 -6.71 -1.87
CA MET A 72 -16.90 -5.55 -1.06
C MET A 72 -17.85 -4.36 -1.33
N ASN A 73 -19.09 -4.49 -0.87
CA ASN A 73 -20.20 -3.61 -1.24
C ASN A 73 -20.10 -2.19 -0.65
N HIS A 74 -19.20 -1.97 0.31
CA HIS A 74 -18.95 -0.69 0.96
C HIS A 74 -17.58 -0.11 0.57
N THR A 75 -16.97 -0.64 -0.49
CA THR A 75 -15.65 -0.22 -0.96
C THR A 75 -15.72 0.55 -2.27
N HIS A 76 -15.03 1.68 -2.30
CA HIS A 76 -14.84 2.48 -3.49
C HIS A 76 -13.44 3.11 -3.49
N PHE A 77 -12.63 2.72 -4.48
CA PHE A 77 -11.28 3.22 -4.68
C PHE A 77 -11.30 4.44 -5.60
N THR A 78 -10.56 5.48 -5.20
CA THR A 78 -10.39 6.71 -6.01
C THR A 78 -9.04 6.74 -6.72
N ASN A 79 -8.08 5.93 -6.28
CA ASN A 79 -6.77 5.76 -6.89
C ASN A 79 -6.10 4.45 -6.44
N PRO A 80 -4.98 4.06 -7.09
CA PRO A 80 -4.23 2.86 -6.73
C PRO A 80 -3.56 2.86 -5.35
N SER A 81 -3.18 4.01 -4.81
CA SER A 81 -2.26 4.07 -3.65
C SER A 81 -2.94 4.29 -2.30
N GLY A 82 -4.20 4.71 -2.29
CA GLY A 82 -4.98 5.01 -1.07
C GLY A 82 -4.75 6.41 -0.50
N ALA A 83 -3.77 7.17 -1.00
CA ALA A 83 -3.60 8.57 -0.61
C ALA A 83 -4.82 9.42 -1.02
N SER A 84 -5.06 10.53 -0.31
CA SER A 84 -6.03 11.52 -0.79
C SER A 84 -5.60 12.02 -2.17
N ASN A 85 -6.54 12.08 -3.11
CA ASN A 85 -6.28 12.52 -4.47
C ASN A 85 -5.71 13.94 -4.52
N ASP A 86 -5.99 14.79 -3.53
CA ASP A 86 -5.41 16.14 -3.46
C ASP A 86 -3.91 16.15 -3.22
N LEU A 87 -3.38 15.12 -2.55
CA LEU A 87 -1.94 14.96 -2.34
C LEU A 87 -1.22 14.48 -3.59
N LEU A 88 -1.91 13.76 -4.49
CA LEU A 88 -1.34 13.22 -5.72
C LEU A 88 -1.12 14.28 -6.81
N LYS A 89 -1.61 15.52 -6.62
CA LYS A 89 -1.45 16.67 -7.54
C LYS A 89 -1.75 16.28 -9.01
N PRO A 90 -0.86 16.43 -10.03
CA PRO A 90 -1.28 16.10 -11.40
C PRO A 90 -1.34 14.58 -11.64
N TYR A 91 -0.87 13.74 -10.72
CA TYR A 91 -0.78 12.29 -10.87
C TYR A 91 -2.03 11.54 -10.37
N LYS A 92 -3.02 12.25 -9.80
CA LYS A 92 -4.32 11.64 -9.47
C LYS A 92 -4.98 11.08 -10.74
N PRO A 93 -5.69 9.93 -10.67
CA PRO A 93 -6.37 9.39 -11.85
C PRO A 93 -7.38 10.39 -12.41
N LYS A 94 -7.26 10.73 -13.71
CA LYS A 94 -8.10 11.76 -14.35
C LYS A 94 -9.60 11.52 -14.20
N LYS A 95 -10.05 10.27 -14.29
CA LYS A 95 -11.47 9.89 -14.14
C LYS A 95 -12.01 10.14 -12.73
N TYR A 96 -11.16 10.07 -11.72
CA TYR A 96 -11.51 10.14 -10.30
C TYR A 96 -11.02 11.44 -9.65
N LYS A 97 -10.63 12.43 -10.46
CA LYS A 97 -9.91 13.64 -10.00
C LYS A 97 -10.69 14.48 -8.98
N ASP A 98 -12.02 14.42 -9.04
CA ASP A 98 -12.96 15.18 -8.21
C ASP A 98 -13.38 14.40 -6.96
N GLU A 99 -12.83 13.20 -6.76
CA GLU A 99 -13.11 12.34 -5.61
C GLU A 99 -11.91 12.35 -4.66
N ALA A 100 -12.13 12.73 -3.40
CA ALA A 100 -11.03 12.97 -2.47
C ALA A 100 -10.37 11.67 -1.95
N LYS A 101 -11.14 10.78 -1.32
CA LYS A 101 -10.60 9.65 -0.54
C LYS A 101 -11.25 8.32 -0.92
N THR A 102 -10.47 7.24 -0.79
CA THR A 102 -10.97 5.86 -0.84
C THR A 102 -11.87 5.59 0.37
N LYS A 103 -12.88 4.75 0.19
CA LYS A 103 -13.80 4.30 1.25
C LYS A 103 -13.82 2.78 1.30
N THR A 104 -13.90 2.20 2.49
CA THR A 104 -14.02 0.75 2.71
C THR A 104 -14.53 0.46 4.14
N THR A 105 -14.67 -0.81 4.48
CA THR A 105 -14.96 -1.28 5.85
C THR A 105 -14.00 -2.40 6.24
N SER A 106 -13.87 -2.67 7.55
CA SER A 106 -13.06 -3.80 8.04
C SER A 106 -13.55 -5.15 7.49
N GLN A 107 -14.86 -5.30 7.30
CA GLN A 107 -15.47 -6.48 6.69
C GLN A 107 -15.04 -6.64 5.23
N ASP A 108 -15.13 -5.58 4.42
CA ASP A 108 -14.73 -5.62 3.02
C ASP A 108 -13.24 -5.93 2.85
N ILE A 109 -12.38 -5.30 3.66
CA ILE A 109 -10.96 -5.59 3.66
C ILE A 109 -10.69 -7.05 4.09
N SER A 110 -11.45 -7.60 5.03
CA SER A 110 -11.32 -9.01 5.41
C SER A 110 -11.65 -9.96 4.24
N LEU A 111 -12.65 -9.63 3.41
CA LEU A 111 -12.94 -10.36 2.17
C LEU A 111 -11.77 -10.29 1.17
N LEU A 112 -11.17 -9.09 1.02
CA LEU A 112 -10.00 -8.89 0.18
C LEU A 112 -8.80 -9.72 0.66
N ILE A 113 -8.48 -9.67 1.95
CA ILE A 113 -7.38 -10.43 2.56
C ILE A 113 -7.58 -11.93 2.32
N HIS A 114 -8.79 -12.44 2.59
CA HIS A 114 -9.10 -13.84 2.38
C HIS A 114 -8.91 -14.26 0.91
N SER A 115 -9.43 -13.47 -0.04
CA SER A 115 -9.24 -13.78 -1.46
C SER A 115 -7.79 -13.64 -1.91
N LEU A 116 -7.04 -12.67 -1.38
CA LEU A 116 -5.64 -12.42 -1.72
C LEU A 116 -4.78 -13.61 -1.29
N LEU A 117 -4.84 -13.98 -0.01
CA LEU A 117 -4.03 -15.07 0.54
C LEU A 117 -4.36 -16.42 -0.08
N LYS A 118 -5.64 -16.66 -0.40
CA LYS A 118 -6.06 -17.90 -1.06
C LYS A 118 -5.54 -18.03 -2.50
N LYS A 119 -5.50 -16.93 -3.25
CA LYS A 119 -5.14 -16.95 -4.68
C LYS A 119 -3.67 -16.63 -4.94
N HIS A 120 -3.07 -15.84 -4.07
CA HIS A 120 -1.73 -15.28 -4.20
C HIS A 120 -0.96 -15.35 -2.86
N PRO A 121 -0.76 -16.56 -2.29
CA PRO A 121 -0.03 -16.71 -1.03
C PRO A 121 1.41 -16.19 -1.11
N GLU A 122 1.98 -16.09 -2.31
CA GLU A 122 3.31 -15.50 -2.57
C GLU A 122 3.44 -14.05 -2.12
N ILE A 123 2.34 -13.32 -1.90
CA ILE A 123 2.38 -11.94 -1.38
C ILE A 123 3.11 -11.85 -0.04
N ILE A 124 3.07 -12.92 0.76
CA ILE A 124 3.76 -13.04 2.04
C ILE A 124 5.28 -12.89 1.88
N ASN A 125 5.85 -13.27 0.72
CA ASN A 125 7.28 -13.06 0.45
C ASN A 125 7.69 -11.58 0.41
N TYR A 126 6.73 -10.68 0.21
CA TYR A 126 6.93 -9.24 0.27
C TYR A 126 6.53 -8.64 1.62
N THR A 127 5.37 -9.03 2.16
CA THR A 127 4.80 -8.39 3.36
C THR A 127 5.48 -8.80 4.67
N LYS A 128 6.22 -9.91 4.68
CA LYS A 128 7.00 -10.36 5.85
C LYS A 128 8.39 -9.71 5.96
N LEU A 129 8.83 -9.01 4.92
CA LEU A 129 10.13 -8.36 4.92
C LEU A 129 10.10 -7.18 5.90
N THR A 130 11.22 -6.95 6.57
CA THR A 130 11.39 -5.82 7.51
C THR A 130 12.27 -4.71 6.93
N HIS A 131 13.17 -5.04 6.01
CA HIS A 131 14.12 -4.10 5.42
C HIS A 131 14.29 -4.34 3.92
N GLY A 132 14.51 -3.26 3.17
CA GLY A 132 14.87 -3.28 1.77
C GLY A 132 15.93 -2.23 1.44
N LYS A 133 16.82 -2.56 0.51
CA LYS A 133 17.83 -1.65 -0.02
C LYS A 133 17.81 -1.69 -1.54
N GLN A 134 17.73 -0.53 -2.17
CA GLN A 134 17.78 -0.39 -3.62
C GLN A 134 18.58 0.85 -3.98
N TYR A 135 19.57 0.70 -4.87
CA TYR A 135 20.58 1.72 -5.10
C TYR A 135 21.18 2.19 -3.74
N ASN A 136 21.27 3.51 -3.51
CA ASN A 136 21.78 4.10 -2.27
C ASN A 136 20.65 4.50 -1.32
N GLN A 137 19.54 3.76 -1.30
CA GLN A 137 18.40 4.02 -0.43
C GLN A 137 18.02 2.76 0.34
N ASP A 138 18.00 2.90 1.66
CA ASP A 138 17.46 1.93 2.60
C ASP A 138 16.03 2.35 2.97
N PHE A 139 15.15 1.38 3.14
CA PHE A 139 13.78 1.60 3.59
C PHE A 139 13.29 0.40 4.39
N GLU A 140 12.45 0.69 5.38
CA GLU A 140 12.01 -0.27 6.38
C GLU A 140 10.51 -0.52 6.25
N THR A 141 10.07 -1.61 6.87
CA THR A 141 8.66 -1.93 7.00
C THR A 141 7.94 -0.86 7.82
N THR A 142 6.65 -0.74 7.54
CA THR A 142 5.73 0.10 8.33
C THR A 142 4.87 -0.74 9.27
N ASN A 143 5.04 -2.07 9.26
CA ASN A 143 4.32 -3.02 10.10
C ASN A 143 5.23 -3.46 11.27
N LEU A 144 5.04 -2.83 12.43
CA LEU A 144 5.86 -3.09 13.62
C LEU A 144 5.53 -4.42 14.31
N SER A 145 4.50 -5.14 13.86
CA SER A 145 4.13 -6.45 14.42
C SER A 145 4.86 -7.63 13.78
N LEU A 146 5.72 -7.38 12.79
CA LEU A 146 6.53 -8.42 12.16
C LEU A 146 7.64 -8.92 13.09
N LYS A 147 8.18 -10.09 12.76
CA LYS A 147 9.32 -10.67 13.48
C LYS A 147 10.53 -9.73 13.46
N GLY A 148 11.09 -9.44 14.64
CA GLY A 148 12.24 -8.56 14.84
C GLY A 148 11.92 -7.07 14.92
N GLU A 149 10.65 -6.68 14.78
CA GLU A 149 10.19 -5.30 14.94
C GLU A 149 9.76 -5.01 16.39
N PRO A 150 9.69 -3.74 16.83
CA PRO A 150 9.47 -3.37 18.23
C PRO A 150 8.20 -3.94 18.88
N GLU A 151 7.14 -4.15 18.10
CA GLU A 151 5.83 -4.62 18.56
C GLU A 151 5.55 -6.05 18.07
N GLU A 152 6.61 -6.87 17.90
CA GLU A 152 6.55 -8.21 17.34
C GLU A 152 5.38 -9.01 17.93
N TYR A 153 4.49 -9.47 17.05
CA TYR A 153 3.44 -10.40 17.39
C TYR A 153 3.71 -11.75 16.73
N LEU A 154 3.99 -12.76 17.56
CA LEU A 154 4.41 -14.09 17.12
C LEU A 154 3.50 -14.63 16.00
N GLY A 155 4.09 -15.09 14.90
CA GLY A 155 3.38 -15.65 13.75
C GLY A 155 2.92 -14.63 12.70
N THR A 156 3.15 -13.33 12.91
CA THR A 156 2.75 -12.28 11.97
C THR A 156 3.65 -12.27 10.73
N ASP A 157 3.05 -12.33 9.54
CA ASP A 157 3.76 -12.35 8.25
C ASP A 157 3.27 -11.29 7.25
N GLY A 158 2.47 -10.32 7.72
CA GLY A 158 1.93 -9.23 6.90
C GLY A 158 0.74 -8.51 7.55
N LEU A 159 -0.09 -7.79 6.81
CA LEU A 159 -0.01 -7.52 5.37
C LEU A 159 0.39 -6.08 5.10
N LYS A 160 -0.38 -5.12 5.60
CA LYS A 160 -0.22 -3.72 5.20
C LYS A 160 -0.80 -2.77 6.22
N THR A 161 -0.07 -1.70 6.48
CA THR A 161 -0.51 -0.56 7.28
C THR A 161 -0.95 0.60 6.40
N GLY A 162 -1.74 1.52 6.96
CA GLY A 162 -2.19 2.75 6.34
C GLY A 162 -2.22 3.87 7.36
N THR A 163 -1.98 5.10 6.93
CA THR A 163 -2.10 6.28 7.77
C THR A 163 -2.75 7.37 6.93
N SER A 164 -3.45 8.29 7.60
CA SER A 164 -4.04 9.48 6.99
C SER A 164 -4.32 10.52 8.08
N ASP A 165 -4.97 11.61 7.69
CA ASP A 165 -5.58 12.56 8.62
C ASP A 165 -6.76 11.96 9.43
N GLU A 166 -7.28 10.80 9.03
CA GLU A 166 -8.40 10.11 9.70
C GLU A 166 -7.93 9.13 10.79
N GLY A 167 -6.67 8.69 10.73
CA GLY A 167 -6.04 7.86 11.74
C GLY A 167 -5.11 6.82 11.15
N TYR A 168 -4.84 5.78 11.94
CA TYR A 168 -4.05 4.63 11.52
C TYR A 168 -4.88 3.39 11.30
N SER A 169 -4.53 2.69 10.24
CA SER A 169 -5.17 1.44 9.84
C SER A 169 -4.12 0.35 9.68
N ILE A 170 -4.51 -0.90 9.95
CA ILE A 170 -3.70 -2.08 9.72
C ILE A 170 -4.57 -3.25 9.26
N ALA A 171 -4.11 -3.92 8.21
CA ALA A 171 -4.54 -5.24 7.78
C ALA A 171 -3.42 -6.23 8.12
N LEU A 172 -3.64 -7.10 9.09
CA LEU A 172 -2.67 -8.04 9.63
C LEU A 172 -3.06 -9.48 9.30
N THR A 173 -2.06 -10.31 9.06
CA THR A 173 -2.19 -11.77 8.92
C THR A 173 -1.22 -12.41 9.90
N ASN A 174 -1.68 -13.47 10.56
CA ASN A 174 -0.94 -14.22 11.55
C ASN A 174 -1.18 -15.71 11.33
N ASP A 175 -0.12 -16.50 11.26
CA ASP A 175 -0.17 -17.95 11.05
C ASP A 175 0.62 -18.67 12.12
N GLN A 176 -0.08 -19.47 12.94
CA GLN A 176 0.48 -20.28 14.00
C GLN A 176 -0.16 -21.65 13.96
N ASP A 177 0.68 -22.69 13.92
CA ASP A 177 0.24 -24.10 13.97
C ASP A 177 -0.90 -24.44 13.01
N HIS A 178 -0.80 -23.95 11.76
CA HIS A 178 -1.78 -24.13 10.69
C HIS A 178 -3.11 -23.39 10.87
N LEU A 179 -3.25 -22.56 11.91
CA LEU A 179 -4.34 -21.62 12.08
C LEU A 179 -3.90 -20.23 11.61
N ARG A 180 -4.47 -19.79 10.48
CA ARG A 180 -4.29 -18.42 9.97
C ARG A 180 -5.45 -17.52 10.38
N LEU A 181 -5.15 -16.47 11.12
CA LEU A 181 -6.08 -15.40 11.50
C LEU A 181 -5.74 -14.10 10.77
N ASN A 182 -6.77 -13.36 10.38
CA ASN A 182 -6.64 -12.05 9.76
C ASN A 182 -7.35 -11.01 10.62
N ALA A 183 -6.74 -9.86 10.82
CA ALA A 183 -7.32 -8.75 11.56
C ALA A 183 -7.29 -7.49 10.70
N THR A 184 -8.38 -6.73 10.70
CA THR A 184 -8.42 -5.39 10.10
C THR A 184 -8.89 -4.39 11.15
N ILE A 185 -8.07 -3.38 11.39
CA ILE A 185 -8.38 -2.24 12.25
C ILE A 185 -8.26 -0.98 11.40
N LEU A 186 -9.26 -0.11 11.44
CA LEU A 186 -9.30 1.13 10.67
C LEU A 186 -9.36 2.34 11.60
N ASP A 187 -8.72 3.43 11.19
CA ASP A 187 -8.86 4.79 11.74
C ASP A 187 -8.67 4.93 13.27
N VAL A 188 -7.67 4.24 13.81
CA VAL A 188 -7.23 4.43 15.21
C VAL A 188 -6.66 5.84 15.37
N LYS A 189 -7.14 6.58 16.37
CA LYS A 189 -6.76 7.97 16.67
C LYS A 189 -5.97 8.06 18.00
N PRO A 190 -5.15 9.11 18.23
CA PRO A 190 -4.91 10.27 17.37
C PRO A 190 -3.60 10.13 16.57
N TYR A 191 -3.69 9.64 15.33
CA TYR A 191 -2.55 9.61 14.41
C TYR A 191 -2.83 10.46 13.15
N PRO A 192 -2.94 11.80 13.26
CA PRO A 192 -3.45 12.65 12.18
C PRO A 192 -2.43 12.99 11.07
N SER A 193 -1.31 12.26 10.97
CA SER A 193 -0.31 12.53 9.94
C SER A 193 0.47 11.30 9.50
N GLU A 194 0.96 11.32 8.26
CA GLU A 194 1.80 10.25 7.71
C GLU A 194 3.08 9.99 8.52
N GLN A 195 3.57 10.97 9.29
CA GLN A 195 4.75 10.76 10.14
C GLN A 195 4.44 9.81 11.30
N ALA A 196 3.17 9.71 11.70
CA ALA A 196 2.75 8.85 12.80
C ALA A 196 3.02 7.36 12.60
N LYS A 197 3.33 6.89 11.38
CA LYS A 197 3.75 5.51 11.15
C LYS A 197 5.20 5.22 11.54
N HIS A 198 6.02 6.25 11.72
CA HIS A 198 7.44 6.15 12.07
C HIS A 198 7.74 6.57 13.53
N VAL A 199 6.79 7.20 14.21
CA VAL A 199 6.93 7.70 15.59
C VAL A 199 6.20 6.78 16.59
N ARG A 200 5.87 5.55 16.18
CA ARG A 200 5.29 4.53 17.06
C ARG A 200 6.43 3.85 17.80
N SER A 201 6.79 4.44 18.93
CA SER A 201 7.72 3.90 19.92
C SER A 201 7.27 4.39 21.29
#